data_AF-A0A1V4UZG7-F1
#
_entry.id   AF-A0A1V4UZG7-F1
#
_cell.length_a   1.000
_cell.length_b   1.000
_cell.length_c   1.000
_cell.angle_alpha   90.00
_cell.angle_beta   90.00
_cell.angle_gamma   90.00
#
_symmetry.space_group_name_H-M   'P 1'
#
loop_
_entity.id
_entity.type
_entity.pdbx_description
1 polymer ?
#
loop_
_entity_poly.entity_id
_entity_poly.type
_entity_poly.pdbx_seq_one_letter_code
_entity_poly.pdbx_strand_id
1 'polypeptide(L)' 'MVTGSSEKGTWVRLLDIPVEGMLKGKRKGIDVGDEVTVELISVDVNLGFIDFKQVEDRIK' A
#
# COMPACT_ATOMS: atom_id res chain seq x y z
N MET A 1 -0.65 1.53 -7.14
CA MET A 1 -0.71 0.21 -7.80
C MET A 1 -0.08 -0.84 -6.91
N VAL A 2 -0.68 -2.02 -6.81
CA VAL A 2 -0.15 -3.18 -6.09
C VAL A 2 0.95 -3.83 -6.92
N THR A 3 2.15 -3.93 -6.34
CA THR A 3 3.35 -4.47 -6.99
C THR A 3 3.73 -5.85 -6.49
N GLY A 4 3.18 -6.27 -5.33
CA GLY A 4 3.37 -7.61 -4.80
C GLY A 4 2.25 -7.99 -3.83
N SER A 5 1.81 -9.24 -3.90
CA SER A 5 0.83 -9.82 -2.98
C SER A 5 1.27 -11.25 -2.62
N SER A 6 1.53 -11.50 -1.34
CA SER A 6 1.98 -12.79 -0.82
C SER A 6 1.63 -12.95 0.66
N GLU A 7 1.91 -14.12 1.23
CA GLU A 7 1.78 -14.36 2.67
C GLU A 7 2.63 -13.40 3.52
N LYS A 8 3.75 -12.90 2.99
CA LYS A 8 4.65 -11.98 3.70
C LYS A 8 4.11 -10.56 3.78
N GLY A 9 3.16 -10.19 2.91
CA GLY A 9 2.71 -8.81 2.80
C GLY A 9 2.11 -8.48 1.44
N THR A 10 1.60 -7.26 1.36
CA THR A 10 1.16 -6.64 0.12
C THR A 10 1.92 -5.33 -0.02
N TRP A 11 2.49 -5.07 -1.19
CA TRP A 11 3.28 -3.87 -1.46
C TRP A 11 2.58 -3.04 -2.53
N VAL A 12 2.66 -1.73 -2.36
CA VAL A 12 2.08 -0.75 -3.26
C VAL A 12 3.11 0.29 -3.63
N ARG A 13 3.10 0.69 -4.90
CA ARG A 13 3.85 1.83 -5.41
C ARG A 13 2.91 2.99 -5.72
N LEU A 14 3.32 4.19 -5.33
CA LEU A 14 2.65 5.44 -5.71
C LEU A 14 2.87 5.69 -7.20
N LEU A 15 1.83 6.14 -7.91
CA LEU A 15 1.91 6.31 -9.37
C LEU A 15 2.70 7.57 -9.76
N ASP A 16 2.58 8.65 -8.98
CA ASP A 16 3.18 9.95 -9.32
C ASP A 16 4.65 10.07 -8.92
N ILE A 17 5.09 9.30 -7.91
CA ILE A 17 6.47 9.32 -7.39
C ILE A 17 6.97 7.90 -7.15
N PRO A 18 8.28 7.61 -7.35
CA PRO A 18 8.83 6.26 -7.26
C PRO A 18 9.03 5.80 -5.80
N VAL A 19 7.96 5.79 -5.03
CA VAL A 19 7.94 5.38 -3.61
C VAL A 19 7.09 4.12 -3.48
N GLU A 20 7.63 3.14 -2.76
CA GLU A 20 6.98 1.87 -2.48
C GLU A 20 6.90 1.64 -0.97
N GLY A 21 5.83 0.99 -0.52
CA GLY A 21 5.60 0.69 0.89
C GLY A 21 4.63 -0.47 1.09
N MET A 22 4.55 -0.97 2.32
CA MET A 22 3.71 -2.11 2.66
C MET A 22 2.29 -1.65 3.01
N LEU A 23 1.29 -2.32 2.44
CA LEU A 23 -0.12 -2.11 2.78
C LEU A 23 -0.47 -2.90 4.04
N LYS A 24 -0.74 -2.18 5.13
CA LYS A 24 -1.18 -2.73 6.42
C LYS A 24 -2.70 -2.87 6.45
N GLY A 25 -3.17 -3.75 7.35
CA GLY A 25 -4.60 -3.97 7.60
C GLY A 25 -5.18 -5.20 6.91
N LYS A 26 -6.52 -5.33 6.99
CA LYS A 26 -7.27 -6.41 6.34
C LYS A 26 -7.26 -6.19 4.84
N ARG A 27 -6.95 -7.25 4.10
CA ARG A 27 -6.81 -7.27 2.65
C ARG A 27 -7.74 -8.34 2.13
N LYS A 28 -8.74 -7.97 1.32
CA LYS A 28 -9.63 -8.95 0.69
C LYS A 28 -9.81 -8.56 -0.77
N GLY A 29 -9.45 -9.48 -1.66
CA GLY A 29 -9.64 -9.31 -3.10
C GLY A 29 -8.73 -8.27 -3.74
N ILE A 30 -7.49 -8.12 -3.25
CA ILE A 30 -6.48 -7.25 -3.85
C ILE A 30 -5.34 -8.12 -4.39
N ASP A 31 -4.98 -7.92 -5.65
CA ASP A 31 -3.92 -8.64 -6.36
C ASP A 31 -2.97 -7.69 -7.10
N VAL A 32 -1.87 -8.23 -7.63
CA VAL A 32 -0.87 -7.49 -8.39
C VAL A 32 -1.51 -6.84 -9.63
N GLY A 33 -1.22 -5.55 -9.82
CA GLY A 33 -1.80 -4.74 -10.90
C GLY A 33 -2.99 -3.89 -10.45
N ASP A 34 -3.61 -4.16 -9.30
CA ASP A 34 -4.72 -3.36 -8.82
C ASP A 34 -4.29 -1.94 -8.45
N GLU A 35 -5.11 -0.96 -8.82
CA GLU A 35 -4.97 0.42 -8.35
C GLU A 35 -5.80 0.64 -7.09
N VAL A 36 -5.15 1.16 -6.05
CA VAL A 36 -5.77 1.42 -4.76
C VAL A 36 -5.33 2.79 -4.26
N THR A 37 -6.27 3.52 -3.68
CA THR A 37 -5.99 4.76 -2.96
C THR A 37 -5.46 4.42 -1.57
N VAL A 38 -4.36 5.06 -1.18
CA VAL A 38 -3.68 4.78 0.08
C VAL A 38 -3.34 6.05 0.84
N GLU A 39 -3.25 5.91 2.16
CA GLU A 39 -2.79 6.95 3.07
C GLU A 39 -1.53 6.46 3.81
N LEU A 40 -0.51 7.32 3.92
CA LEU A 40 0.68 7.05 4.70
C LEU A 40 0.34 6.99 6.19
N ILE A 41 0.74 5.92 6.87
CA ILE A 41 0.43 5.73 8.31
C ILE A 41 1.67 5.61 9.18
N SER A 42 2.81 5.21 8.63
CA SER A 42 4.06 5.12 9.38
C SER A 42 5.27 5.21 8.45
N VAL A 43 6.34 5.79 8.97
CA VAL A 43 7.68 5.76 8.38
C VAL A 43 8.67 5.39 9.47
N ASP A 44 9.43 4.33 9.26
CA ASP A 44 10.61 4.01 10.07
C ASP A 44 11.86 4.27 9.24
N VAL A 45 12.53 5.39 9.52
CA VAL A 45 13.72 5.81 8.78
C VAL A 45 14.90 4.88 9.02
N ASN A 46 15.03 4.31 10.23
CA ASN A 46 16.17 3.46 10.56
C ASN A 46 16.09 2.11 9.84
N LEU A 47 14.88 1.58 9.67
CA LEU A 47 14.64 0.33 8.95
C LEU A 47 14.35 0.53 7.46
N GLY A 48 14.12 1.77 7.03
CA GLY A 48 13.76 2.10 5.64
C GLY A 48 12.34 1.65 5.28
N PHE A 49 11.42 1.65 6.25
CA PHE A 49 10.04 1.18 6.04
C PHE A 49 9.07 2.35 5.85
N ILE A 50 8.15 2.15 4.91
CA ILE A 50 7.00 2.99 4.65
C ILE A 50 5.77 2.09 4.71
N ASP A 51 4.83 2.43 5.57
CA ASP A 51 3.58 1.69 5.71
C ASP A 51 2.40 2.54 5.28
N PHE A 52 1.52 1.94 4.50
CA PHE A 52 0.28 2.53 4.00
C PHE A 52 -0.93 1.79 4.58
N LYS A 53 -2.07 2.48 4.65
CA LYS A 53 -3.39 1.83 4.74
C LYS A 53 -4.19 2.13 3.47
N GLN A 54 -5.06 1.19 3.08
CA GLN A 54 -6.05 1.47 2.05
C GLN A 54 -7.11 2.41 2.62
N VAL A 55 -7.56 3.36 1.80
CA VAL A 55 -8.75 4.16 2.10
C VAL A 55 -9.86 3.70 1.17
N GLU A 56 -11.06 3.50 1.72
CA GLU A 56 -12.25 3.33 0.88
C GLU A 56 -12.57 4.68 0.24
N ASP A 57 -12.94 4.67 -1.04
CA ASP A 57 -13.43 5.87 -1.69
C ASP A 57 -14.66 6.35 -0.92
N ARG A 58 -14.54 7.52 -0.27
CA ARG A 58 -15.69 8.17 0.34
C ARG A 58 -16.59 8.62 -0.80
N ILE A 59 -17.67 7.88 -1.04
CA ILE A 59 -18.78 8.35 -1.90
C ILE A 59 -19.18 9.73 -1.34
N LYS A 60 -18.99 10.76 -2.16
CA LYS A 60 -19.52 12.11 -1.89
C LYS A 60 -21.03 12.12 -2.12
#